data_AF-E1R5I6-F1
#
_entry.id   AF-E1R5I6-F1
#
_cell.length_a   1.000
_cell.length_b   1.000
_cell.length_c   1.000
_cell.angle_alpha   90.00
_cell.angle_beta   90.00
_cell.angle_gamma   90.00
#
_symmetry.space_group_name_H-M   'P 1'
#
loop_
_entity.id
_entity.type
_entity.pdbx_description
1 polymer ?
#
loop_
_entity_poly.entity_id
_entity_poly.type
_entity_poly.pdbx_seq_one_letter_code
_entity_poly.pdbx_strand_id
1 'polypeptide(L)'
;MARCYACGAILPEKIGRSTSCTHCGKEAKVCLNCRFYEKGLQWDCRERIDEPVREKDRANFCGFFAPEVKRTEALGKKDERGGEDAKRAFSKLFSDEH
;
A
#
# COMPACT_ATOMS: atom_id res chain seq x y z
N MET A 1 -9.93 -1.50 -0.77
CA MET A 1 -10.30 -0.08 -1.06
C MET A 1 -9.24 0.84 -0.48
N ALA A 2 -9.06 2.03 -1.06
CA ALA A 2 -8.15 3.04 -0.51
C ALA A 2 -8.72 3.65 0.78
N ARG A 3 -7.84 4.11 1.67
CA ARG A 3 -8.22 4.72 2.96
C ARG A 3 -7.63 6.11 3.09
N CYS A 4 -8.35 7.00 3.74
CA CYS A 4 -7.88 8.35 4.04
C CYS A 4 -6.79 8.29 5.12
N TYR A 5 -5.64 8.93 4.87
CA TYR A 5 -4.53 9.01 5.82
C TYR A 5 -4.93 9.70 7.14
N ALA A 6 -5.87 10.64 7.10
CA ALA A 6 -6.20 11.48 8.24
C ALA A 6 -7.26 10.86 9.16
N CYS A 7 -8.30 10.23 8.60
CA CYS A 7 -9.41 9.68 9.39
C CYS A 7 -9.66 8.18 9.18
N GLY A 8 -8.95 7.53 8.26
CA GLY A 8 -9.08 6.09 7.98
C GLY A 8 -10.34 5.68 7.19
N ALA A 9 -11.21 6.64 6.84
CA ALA A 9 -12.43 6.38 6.05
C ALA A 9 -12.10 5.85 4.65
N ILE A 10 -13.03 5.09 4.07
CA ILE A 10 -12.90 4.56 2.72
C ILE A 10 -12.97 5.72 1.71
N LEU A 11 -11.96 5.78 0.84
CA LEU A 11 -11.91 6.71 -0.27
C LEU A 11 -12.56 6.09 -1.51
N PRO A 12 -13.07 6.91 -2.45
CA PRO A 12 -13.59 6.40 -3.71
C PRO A 12 -12.51 5.65 -4.49
N GLU A 13 -12.94 4.68 -5.30
CA GLU A 13 -12.04 3.85 -6.10
C GLU A 13 -11.22 4.69 -7.10
N LYS A 14 -11.85 5.71 -7.68
CA LYS A 14 -11.20 6.68 -8.56
C LYS A 14 -10.91 7.96 -7.80
N ILE A 15 -9.63 8.19 -7.51
CA ILE A 15 -9.13 9.43 -6.91
C ILE A 15 -8.62 10.33 -8.02
N GLY A 16 -9.39 11.39 -8.30
CA GLY A 16 -9.00 12.48 -9.19
C GLY A 16 -8.34 13.64 -8.43
N ARG A 17 -8.04 14.71 -9.14
CA ARG A 17 -7.41 15.92 -8.60
C ARG A 17 -8.23 16.58 -7.50
N SER A 18 -9.54 16.70 -7.70
CA SER A 18 -10.46 17.39 -6.78
C SER A 18 -11.15 16.44 -5.80
N THR A 19 -10.69 15.19 -5.73
CA THR A 19 -11.29 14.21 -4.81
C THR A 19 -10.88 14.53 -3.39
N SER A 20 -11.87 14.68 -2.52
CA SER A 20 -11.72 14.83 -1.07
C SER A 20 -12.41 13.68 -0.34
N CYS A 21 -12.01 13.47 0.92
CA CYS A 21 -12.66 12.54 1.81
C CYS A 21 -14.03 13.08 2.23
N THR A 22 -15.08 12.27 2.09
CA THR A 22 -16.45 12.63 2.49
C THR A 22 -16.64 12.75 4.00
N HIS A 23 -15.74 12.18 4.81
CA HIS A 23 -15.81 12.23 6.27
C HIS A 23 -15.09 13.43 6.89
N CYS A 24 -13.86 13.73 6.45
CA CYS A 24 -13.03 14.76 7.08
C CYS A 24 -12.72 15.96 6.15
N GLY A 25 -13.18 15.91 4.89
CA GLY A 25 -12.95 16.98 3.91
C GLY A 25 -11.52 17.07 3.38
N LYS A 26 -10.57 16.31 3.94
CA LYS A 26 -9.16 16.31 3.49
C LYS A 26 -9.02 15.80 2.07
N GLU A 27 -8.04 16.33 1.36
CA GLU A 27 -7.73 15.94 -0.01
C GLU A 27 -7.31 14.46 -0.06
N ALA A 28 -7.77 13.75 -1.10
CA ALA A 28 -7.50 12.34 -1.28
C ALA A 28 -6.22 12.11 -2.10
N LYS A 29 -5.91 12.99 -3.06
CA LYS A 29 -4.70 12.91 -3.91
C LYS A 29 -3.48 13.52 -3.23
N VAL A 30 -2.99 12.87 -2.18
CA VAL A 30 -1.85 13.34 -1.37
C VAL A 30 -0.80 12.25 -1.26
N CYS A 31 0.46 12.59 -0.99
CA CYS A 31 1.53 11.59 -0.88
C CYS A 31 1.21 10.56 0.22
N LEU A 32 0.64 10.98 1.34
CA LEU A 32 0.27 10.08 2.45
C LEU A 32 -0.79 9.02 2.09
N ASN A 33 -1.56 9.21 1.01
CA ASN A 33 -2.51 8.21 0.49
C ASN A 33 -1.93 7.40 -0.69
N CYS A 34 -0.68 7.68 -1.10
CA CYS A 34 -0.04 7.05 -2.25
C CYS A 34 0.74 5.80 -1.84
N ARG A 35 0.60 4.70 -2.59
CA ARG A 35 1.33 3.44 -2.35
C ARG A 35 2.85 3.55 -2.51
N PHE A 36 3.32 4.60 -3.17
CA PHE A 36 4.74 4.84 -3.44
C PHE A 36 5.41 5.70 -2.38
N TYR A 37 4.64 6.30 -1.46
CA TYR A 37 5.20 7.13 -0.41
C TYR A 37 5.95 6.27 0.61
N GLU A 38 7.21 6.62 0.84
CA GLU A 38 8.05 5.96 1.82
C GLU A 38 9.07 6.94 2.37
N LYS A 39 9.05 7.17 3.68
CA LYS A 39 9.96 8.12 4.34
C LYS A 39 11.41 7.63 4.28
N GLY A 40 12.33 8.54 3.96
CA GLY A 40 13.77 8.27 3.97
C GLY A 40 14.37 8.00 2.59
N LEU A 41 13.54 7.95 1.54
CA LEU A 41 14.00 7.97 0.15
C LEU A 41 14.23 9.42 -0.33
N GLN A 42 14.89 9.58 -1.49
CA GLN A 42 15.33 10.87 -2.04
C GLN A 42 14.24 11.96 -2.01
N TRP A 43 12.96 11.60 -2.20
CA TRP A 43 11.83 12.52 -2.07
C TRP A 43 10.66 11.95 -1.27
N ASP A 44 10.96 11.05 -0.33
CA ASP A 44 9.99 10.22 0.36
C ASP A 44 9.08 9.44 -0.61
N CYS A 45 9.63 9.03 -1.75
CA CYS A 45 8.92 8.36 -2.84
C CYS A 45 9.80 7.27 -3.44
N ARG A 46 9.20 6.10 -3.69
CA ARG A 46 9.86 4.96 -4.36
C ARG A 46 10.03 5.16 -5.85
N GLU A 47 9.15 5.93 -6.47
CA GLU A 47 9.22 6.27 -7.88
C GLU A 47 10.11 7.48 -8.13
N ARG A 48 10.78 7.47 -9.29
CA ARG A 48 11.55 8.61 -9.80
C ARG A 48 10.59 9.66 -10.37
N ILE A 49 10.12 10.56 -9.52
CA ILE A 49 9.30 11.71 -9.91
C ILE A 49 10.15 12.81 -10.55
N ASP A 50 9.54 13.85 -11.11
CA ASP A 50 10.28 14.95 -11.72
C ASP A 50 10.64 16.03 -10.69
N GLU A 51 9.69 16.34 -9.79
CA GLU A 51 9.81 17.36 -8.77
C GLU A 51 9.38 16.84 -7.38
N PRO A 52 10.09 17.20 -6.29
CA PRO A 52 9.70 16.84 -4.93
C PRO A 52 8.38 17.50 -4.52
N VAL A 53 7.43 16.69 -4.04
CA VAL A 53 6.24 17.19 -3.36
C VAL A 53 6.63 17.67 -1.95
N ARG A 54 6.54 18.98 -1.67
CA ARG A 54 6.85 19.55 -0.34
C ARG A 54 5.80 19.18 0.70
N GLU A 55 4.55 19.49 0.42
CA GLU A 55 3.42 19.24 1.31
C GLU A 55 2.86 17.83 1.09
N LYS A 56 3.31 16.85 1.88
CA LYS A 56 2.91 15.44 1.70
C LYS A 56 1.43 15.18 2.06
N ASP A 57 0.84 16.05 2.88
CA ASP A 57 -0.54 15.93 3.40
C ASP A 57 -1.60 16.71 2.60
N ARG A 58 -1.19 17.51 1.60
CA ARG A 58 -2.05 18.31 0.73
C ARG A 58 -2.13 17.77 -0.70
N ALA A 59 -3.11 18.23 -1.48
CA ALA A 59 -3.24 17.77 -2.87
C ALA A 59 -1.98 18.07 -3.68
N ASN A 60 -1.54 17.06 -4.41
CA ASN A 60 -0.41 17.19 -5.32
C ASN A 60 -0.79 16.93 -6.78
N PHE A 61 0.12 17.33 -7.65
CA PHE A 61 -0.01 17.19 -9.10
C PHE A 61 0.77 15.99 -9.64
N CYS A 62 1.29 15.13 -8.76
CA CYS A 62 2.12 14.00 -9.15
C CYS A 62 1.36 13.10 -10.14
N GLY A 63 1.98 12.87 -11.30
CA GLY A 63 1.46 11.96 -12.34
C GLY A 63 1.59 10.48 -11.97
N PHE A 64 2.55 10.16 -11.09
CA PHE A 64 2.78 8.80 -10.58
C PHE A 64 1.89 8.43 -9.39
N PHE A 65 0.94 9.30 -9.01
CA PHE A 65 0.07 9.02 -7.87
C PHE A 65 -0.74 7.74 -8.09
N ALA A 66 -0.63 6.79 -7.16
CA ALA A 66 -1.46 5.59 -7.12
C ALA A 66 -1.93 5.35 -5.68
N PRO A 67 -3.25 5.24 -5.42
CA PRO A 67 -3.75 5.08 -4.07
C PRO A 67 -3.29 3.77 -3.43
N GLU A 68 -2.97 3.82 -2.12
CA GLU A 68 -2.72 2.62 -1.35
C GLU A 68 -4.02 1.85 -1.13
N VAL A 69 -4.24 0.81 -1.93
CA VAL A 69 -5.36 -0.10 -1.79
C VAL A 69 -4.89 -1.29 -0.94
N LYS A 70 -5.20 -1.26 0.36
CA LYS A 70 -5.06 -2.46 1.19
C LYS A 70 -6.08 -3.48 0.72
N ARG A 71 -5.60 -4.60 0.18
CA ARG A 71 -6.43 -5.78 -0.07
C ARG A 71 -6.82 -6.31 1.30
N THR A 72 -8.05 -6.09 1.72
CA THR A 72 -8.63 -6.94 2.75
C THR A 72 -8.76 -8.31 2.09
N GLU A 73 -7.91 -9.26 2.46
CA GLU A 73 -8.14 -10.66 2.12
C GLU A 73 -9.52 -11.03 2.66
N ALA A 74 -10.53 -10.99 1.78
CA ALA A 74 -11.69 -11.82 1.98
C ALA A 74 -11.15 -13.24 2.06
N LEU A 75 -11.34 -13.90 3.20
CA LEU A 75 -11.03 -15.31 3.40
C LEU A 75 -11.63 -16.12 2.23
N GLY A 76 -10.80 -16.40 1.23
CA GLY A 76 -11.05 -17.42 0.23
C GLY A 76 -10.76 -18.75 0.89
N LYS A 77 -11.84 -19.42 1.34
CA LYS A 77 -12.01 -20.86 1.56
C LYS A 77 -10.74 -21.72 1.67
N LYS A 78 -10.60 -22.37 2.82
CA LYS A 78 -9.77 -23.54 3.12
C LYS A 78 -9.52 -24.45 1.88
N ASP A 79 -8.25 -24.74 1.57
CA ASP A 79 -7.85 -26.07 1.13
C ASP A 79 -6.81 -26.61 2.13
N GLU A 80 -7.16 -27.70 2.79
CA GLU A 80 -6.53 -28.27 3.98
C GLU A 80 -5.36 -29.22 3.65
N ARG A 81 -4.39 -28.83 2.80
CA ARG A 81 -3.35 -29.80 2.34
C ARG A 81 -1.92 -29.28 2.10
N GLY A 82 -1.47 -28.23 2.80
CA GLY A 82 -0.13 -27.64 2.53
C GLY A 82 0.82 -27.41 3.72
N GLY A 83 0.45 -27.78 4.95
CA GLY A 83 1.19 -27.36 6.15
C GLY A 83 2.33 -28.29 6.60
N GLU A 84 2.25 -29.59 6.34
CA GLU A 84 3.22 -30.57 6.83
C GLU A 84 4.34 -30.87 5.82
N ASP A 85 4.08 -30.72 4.53
CA ASP A 85 5.07 -30.98 3.47
C ASP A 85 6.22 -29.95 3.48
N ALA A 86 5.92 -28.67 3.73
CA ALA A 86 6.93 -27.62 3.78
C ALA A 86 7.96 -27.82 4.93
N LYS A 87 7.51 -28.35 6.08
CA LYS A 87 8.42 -28.65 7.20
C LYS A 87 9.23 -29.91 6.94
N ARG A 88 8.60 -30.93 6.33
CA ARG A 88 9.23 -32.21 6.04
C ARG A 88 10.25 -32.14 4.90
N ALA A 89 10.00 -31.29 3.90
CA ALA A 89 10.96 -30.98 2.84
C ALA A 89 12.19 -30.22 3.36
N PHE A 90 12.00 -29.33 4.34
CA PHE A 90 13.09 -28.60 4.96
C PHE A 90 14.00 -29.54 5.78
N SER A 91 13.44 -30.36 6.67
CA SER A 91 14.25 -31.26 7.50
C SER A 91 15.06 -32.30 6.72
N LYS A 92 14.58 -32.72 5.54
CA LYS A 92 15.28 -33.71 4.69
C LYS A 92 16.52 -33.15 3.97
N LEU A 93 16.59 -31.84 3.76
CA LEU A 93 17.74 -31.18 3.14
C LEU A 93 18.90 -30.92 4.11
N PHE A 94 18.66 -30.98 5.42
CA PHE A 94 19.65 -30.63 6.46
C PHE A 94 20.07 -31.81 7.36
N SER A 95 19.76 -33.06 6.98
CA SER A 95 20.04 -34.25 7.81
C SER A 95 21.02 -35.26 7.22
N ASP A 96 21.86 -34.88 6.25
CA ASP A 96 22.95 -35.74 5.73
C ASP A 96 24.27 -34.96 5.73
N GLU A 97 24.82 -34.71 6.92
CA GLU A 97 26.26 -34.51 7.12
C GLU A 97 26.62 -34.68 8.61
N HIS A 98 26.74 -35.94 9.06
CA HIS A 98 27.71 -36.39 10.07
C HIS A 98 27.89 -37.92 10.01
#